data_AF-A0A811ZGN0-F1
#
_entry.id   AF-A0A811ZGN0-F1
#
_cell.length_a   1.000
_cell.length_b   1.000
_cell.length_c   1.000
_cell.angle_alpha   90.00
_cell.angle_beta   90.00
_cell.angle_gamma   90.00
#
_symmetry.space_group_name_H-M   'P 1'
#
loop_
_entity.id
_entity.type
_entity.pdbx_description
1 polymer ?
#
loop_
_entity_poly.entity_id
_entity_poly.type
_entity_poly.pdbx_seq_one_letter_code
_entity_poly.pdbx_strand_id
1 'polypeptide(L)'
;MRERERQRERERERERERERGRDTGGGRSKDWSCSCRQGVPDARYQKLELTRRMLPERFCGECVSPFRHHPGCVWLTVIAISSHKTFRIKRFLARKQKQNCPIPQWIWMKTSNKIRYNSRRRHWRRTKLGL
;
A
#
# COMPACT_ATOMS: atom_id res chain seq x y z
N MET A 1 -38.64 -18.03 38.35
CA MET A 1 -38.46 -17.83 36.89
C MET A 1 -38.27 -16.35 36.53
N ARG A 2 -39.22 -15.46 36.88
CA ARG A 2 -39.19 -14.02 36.52
C ARG A 2 -37.98 -13.24 37.06
N GLU A 3 -37.43 -13.59 38.22
CA GLU A 3 -36.24 -12.92 38.77
C GLU A 3 -34.96 -13.22 37.99
N ARG A 4 -34.84 -14.43 37.42
CA ARG A 4 -33.69 -14.79 36.57
C ARG A 4 -33.71 -14.03 35.25
N GLU A 5 -34.88 -13.74 34.70
CA GLU A 5 -35.02 -12.89 33.51
C GLU A 5 -34.66 -11.44 33.84
N ARG A 6 -35.11 -10.91 34.99
CA ARG A 6 -34.71 -9.58 35.47
C ARG A 6 -33.21 -9.45 35.68
N GLN A 7 -32.54 -10.49 36.18
CA GLN A 7 -31.07 -10.51 36.28
C GLN A 7 -30.39 -10.50 34.90
N ARG A 8 -30.88 -11.29 33.95
CA ARG A 8 -30.36 -11.32 32.57
C ARG A 8 -30.53 -9.98 31.85
N GLU A 9 -31.65 -9.31 32.08
CA GLU A 9 -31.92 -7.99 31.49
C GLU A 9 -31.00 -6.91 32.06
N ARG A 10 -30.76 -6.92 33.38
CA ARG A 10 -29.78 -6.04 34.04
C ARG A 10 -28.34 -6.28 33.55
N GLU A 11 -27.95 -7.52 33.29
CA GLU A 11 -26.63 -7.84 32.71
C GLU A 11 -26.49 -7.32 31.27
N ARG A 12 -27.53 -7.48 30.45
CA ARG A 12 -27.56 -6.93 29.08
C ARG A 12 -27.49 -5.41 29.06
N GLU A 13 -28.15 -4.74 30.00
CA GLU A 13 -28.08 -3.28 30.12
C GLU A 13 -26.68 -2.80 30.52
N ARG A 14 -26.04 -3.48 31.49
CA ARG A 14 -24.64 -3.22 31.86
C ARG A 14 -23.67 -3.42 30.70
N GLU A 15 -23.91 -4.42 29.84
CA GLU A 15 -23.10 -4.66 28.65
C GLU A 15 -23.27 -3.55 27.60
N ARG A 16 -24.50 -3.06 27.38
CA ARG A 16 -24.80 -1.91 26.51
C ARG A 16 -24.17 -0.61 27.02
N GLU A 17 -24.08 -0.41 28.34
CA GLU A 17 -23.38 0.74 28.93
C GLU A 17 -21.86 0.64 28.74
N ARG A 18 -21.28 -0.56 28.89
CA ARG A 18 -19.85 -0.82 28.61
C ARG A 18 -19.48 -0.62 27.13
N GLU A 19 -20.42 -0.85 26.22
CA GLU A 19 -20.24 -0.56 24.80
C GLU A 19 -20.38 0.94 24.51
N ARG A 20 -21.38 1.62 25.07
CA ARG A 20 -21.53 3.08 24.94
C ARG A 20 -20.31 3.86 25.47
N GLY A 21 -19.63 3.36 26.50
CA GLY A 21 -18.40 3.96 27.02
C GLY A 21 -17.14 3.73 26.18
N ARG A 22 -17.16 2.85 25.17
CA ARG A 22 -16.02 2.62 24.27
C ARG A 22 -15.99 3.57 23.08
N ASP A 23 -17.13 4.15 22.70
CA ASP A 23 -17.25 5.00 21.51
C ASP A 23 -17.02 6.50 21.80
N THR A 24 -16.88 6.90 23.07
CA THR A 24 -16.59 8.30 23.47
C THR A 24 -15.09 8.59 23.64
N GLY A 25 -14.22 7.77 23.01
CA GLY A 25 -12.79 8.03 22.86
C GLY A 25 -12.52 9.17 21.89
N GLY A 26 -12.78 10.41 22.33
CA GLY A 26 -12.48 11.63 21.60
C GLY A 26 -10.99 11.77 21.26
N GLY A 27 -10.73 11.96 19.97
CA GLY A 27 -9.78 12.93 19.41
C GLY A 27 -8.37 13.05 20.02
N ARG A 28 -7.39 12.56 19.26
CA ARG A 28 -6.24 13.41 18.91
C ARG A 28 -6.13 13.45 17.39
N SER A 29 -6.95 14.29 16.76
CA SER A 29 -6.65 14.81 15.42
C SER A 29 -5.29 15.49 15.55
N LYS A 30 -4.27 14.91 14.92
CA LYS A 30 -3.01 15.62 14.72
C LYS A 30 -3.25 16.53 13.52
N ASP A 31 -3.79 17.70 13.81
CA ASP A 31 -3.79 18.81 12.86
C ASP A 31 -2.32 19.15 12.60
N TRP A 32 -1.77 18.57 11.54
CA TRP A 32 -0.57 19.11 10.91
C TRP A 32 -1.03 20.39 10.22
N SER A 33 -0.98 21.51 10.94
CA SER A 33 -1.00 22.83 10.32
C SER A 33 0.26 22.96 9.46
N CYS A 34 0.17 22.47 8.23
CA CYS A 34 1.15 22.71 7.20
C CYS A 34 1.15 24.21 6.92
N SER A 35 2.17 24.89 7.44
CA SER A 35 2.41 26.32 7.21
C SER A 35 2.96 26.51 5.79
N CYS A 36 2.19 26.15 4.78
CA CYS A 36 2.44 26.50 3.39
C CYS A 36 1.39 27.52 2.98
N ARG A 37 1.67 28.78 3.34
CA ARG A 37 1.01 29.96 2.80
C ARG A 37 1.36 30.02 1.32
N GLN A 38 0.57 29.37 0.46
CA GLN A 38 0.64 29.53 -0.99
C GLN A 38 -0.70 30.11 -1.45
N GLY A 39 -0.61 31.27 -2.09
CA GLY A 39 -1.72 32.13 -2.45
C GLY A 39 -2.73 31.43 -3.35
N VAL A 40 -3.99 31.82 -3.16
CA VAL A 40 -5.09 31.52 -4.08
C VAL A 40 -4.81 32.30 -5.37
N PRO A 41 -4.68 31.68 -6.55
CA PRO A 41 -4.68 32.43 -7.79
C PRO A 41 -6.09 33.01 -8.00
N ASP A 42 -6.13 34.34 -8.08
CA ASP A 42 -7.34 35.14 -8.26
C ASP A 42 -8.07 34.74 -9.56
N ALA A 43 -9.38 34.56 -9.46
CA ALA A 43 -10.26 34.08 -10.52
C ALA A 43 -10.61 35.20 -11.53
N ARG A 44 -9.60 35.93 -12.03
CA ARG A 44 -9.77 37.04 -12.98
C ARG A 44 -8.90 36.98 -14.24
N TYR A 45 -8.19 35.90 -14.50
CA TYR A 45 -7.50 35.69 -15.77
C TYR A 45 -8.05 34.46 -16.51
N GLN A 46 -9.25 34.61 -17.04
CA GLN A 46 -9.81 33.78 -18.11
C GLN A 46 -10.37 34.70 -19.20
N LYS A 47 -9.48 35.20 -20.06
CA LYS A 47 -9.77 35.55 -21.46
C LYS A 47 -8.49 35.96 -22.16
N LEU A 48 -8.31 35.43 -23.38
CA LEU A 48 -7.13 35.51 -24.27
C LEU A 48 -6.04 34.51 -23.81
N GLU A 49 -5.83 33.35 -24.42
CA GLU A 49 -5.87 33.06 -25.84
C GLU A 49 -6.35 31.64 -26.13
N LEU A 50 -7.41 31.56 -26.92
CA LEU A 50 -7.71 30.38 -27.73
C LEU A 50 -6.89 30.52 -29.02
N THR A 51 -6.18 29.46 -29.40
CA THR A 51 -5.60 29.14 -30.75
C THR A 51 -4.07 29.09 -30.88
N ARG A 52 -3.50 27.93 -30.53
CA ARG A 52 -2.50 27.16 -31.31
C ARG A 52 -2.22 25.87 -30.54
N ARG A 53 -2.88 24.74 -30.88
CA ARG A 53 -2.30 23.71 -31.77
C ARG A 53 -0.77 23.74 -31.75
N MET A 54 -0.16 22.91 -30.90
CA MET A 54 0.92 21.99 -31.29
C MET A 54 1.19 21.02 -30.12
N LEU A 55 1.24 19.74 -30.49
CA LEU A 55 1.42 18.53 -29.69
C LEU A 55 2.71 18.52 -28.87
N PRO A 56 2.83 17.70 -27.81
CA PRO A 56 4.07 17.48 -27.09
C PRO A 56 4.93 16.49 -27.86
N GLU A 57 5.65 16.95 -28.88
CA GLU A 57 6.73 16.18 -29.51
C GLU A 57 8.06 16.85 -29.19
N ARG A 58 8.61 16.51 -28.03
CA ARG A 58 10.06 16.56 -27.78
C ARG A 58 10.51 15.23 -27.19
N PHE A 59 10.27 14.19 -27.98
CA PHE A 59 11.24 13.11 -28.12
C PHE A 59 12.58 13.78 -28.49
N CYS A 60 13.56 13.82 -27.58
CA CYS A 60 14.93 14.14 -27.98
C CYS A 60 15.47 12.95 -28.79
N GLY A 61 15.15 12.94 -30.08
CA GLY A 61 15.66 12.02 -31.08
C GLY A 61 17.05 12.40 -31.55
N GLU A 62 18.03 12.41 -30.64
CA GLU A 62 19.45 12.50 -31.00
C GLU A 62 20.27 11.47 -30.21
N CYS A 63 19.99 10.19 -30.44
CA CYS A 63 20.90 9.08 -30.13
C CYS A 63 20.75 7.96 -31.19
N VAL A 64 20.70 8.32 -32.48
CA VAL A 64 20.78 7.33 -33.58
C VAL A 64 22.23 7.28 -34.07
N SER A 65 23.06 6.53 -33.35
CA SER A 65 24.38 6.09 -33.81
C SER A 65 24.61 4.68 -33.28
N PRO A 66 24.63 3.63 -34.13
CA PRO A 66 24.76 2.25 -33.67
C PRO A 66 26.20 1.86 -33.26
N PHE A 67 27.18 2.77 -33.36
CA PHE A 67 28.60 2.46 -33.21
C PHE A 67 29.37 3.49 -32.37
N ARG A 68 28.88 3.80 -31.17
CA ARG A 68 29.75 4.30 -30.09
C ARG A 68 29.67 3.38 -28.89
N HIS A 69 30.49 2.34 -28.92
CA HIS A 69 30.84 1.57 -27.74
C HIS A 69 31.56 2.49 -26.75
N HIS A 70 30.89 2.86 -25.66
CA HIS A 70 31.56 3.46 -24.52
C HIS A 70 32.47 2.40 -23.86
N PRO A 71 33.80 2.60 -23.77
CA PRO A 71 34.74 1.62 -23.20
C PRO A 71 34.69 1.54 -21.66
N GLY A 72 33.54 1.86 -21.06
CA GLY A 72 33.32 1.86 -19.60
C GLY A 72 32.12 1.04 -19.15
N CYS A 73 31.27 0.55 -20.05
CA CYS A 73 30.21 -0.37 -19.69
C CYS A 73 30.77 -1.79 -19.67
N VAL A 74 31.51 -2.09 -18.60
CA VAL A 74 31.72 -3.46 -18.14
C VAL A 74 30.32 -4.02 -17.98
N TRP A 75 29.89 -4.85 -18.94
CA TRP A 75 28.75 -5.73 -18.78
C TRP A 75 29.10 -6.61 -17.60
N LEU A 76 28.71 -6.13 -16.43
CA LEU A 76 28.98 -6.73 -15.15
C LEU A 76 28.22 -8.04 -15.20
N THR A 77 28.89 -9.11 -15.63
CA THR A 77 28.54 -10.50 -15.37
C THR A 77 28.71 -10.72 -13.89
N VAL A 78 27.90 -10.02 -13.11
CA VAL A 78 27.53 -10.37 -11.76
C VAL A 78 26.72 -11.64 -11.93
N ILE A 79 27.42 -12.77 -12.10
CA ILE A 79 26.93 -14.04 -11.59
C ILE A 79 26.76 -13.75 -10.11
N ALA A 80 25.58 -13.25 -9.75
CA ALA A 80 25.26 -12.81 -8.41
C ALA A 80 25.69 -13.93 -7.50
N ILE A 81 26.58 -13.61 -6.56
CA ILE A 81 27.09 -14.51 -5.52
C ILE A 81 25.92 -14.78 -4.57
N SER A 82 24.86 -15.39 -5.11
CA SER A 82 23.77 -15.92 -4.33
C SER A 82 24.34 -17.16 -3.68
N SER A 83 24.20 -17.27 -2.36
CA SER A 83 24.79 -18.42 -1.67
C SER A 83 24.30 -19.74 -2.27
N HIS A 84 25.18 -20.74 -2.30
CA HIS A 84 24.90 -22.05 -2.88
C HIS A 84 23.80 -22.76 -2.07
N LYS A 85 22.56 -22.73 -2.58
CA LYS A 85 21.36 -23.34 -1.95
C LYS A 85 20.93 -24.58 -2.72
N THR A 86 20.48 -25.59 -1.98
CA THR A 86 19.87 -26.79 -2.57
C THR A 86 18.57 -26.44 -3.31
N PHE A 87 18.18 -27.27 -4.29
CA PHE A 87 16.96 -27.08 -5.06
C PHE A 87 15.69 -27.03 -4.18
N ARG A 88 15.64 -27.86 -3.14
CA ARG A 88 14.53 -27.88 -2.16
C ARG A 88 14.37 -26.54 -1.46
N ILE A 89 15.48 -25.95 -0.98
CA ILE A 89 15.47 -24.63 -0.33
C ILE A 89 15.07 -23.54 -1.32
N LYS A 90 15.62 -23.56 -2.55
CA LYS A 90 15.24 -22.61 -3.61
C LYS A 90 13.73 -22.66 -3.89
N ARG A 91 13.16 -23.87 -4.03
CA ARG A 91 11.71 -24.05 -4.23
C ARG A 91 10.89 -23.56 -3.03
N PHE A 92 11.36 -23.81 -1.81
CA PHE A 92 10.69 -23.29 -0.60
C PHE A 92 10.69 -21.77 -0.56
N LEU A 93 11.85 -21.13 -0.78
CA LEU A 93 11.98 -19.67 -0.81
C LEU A 93 11.09 -19.05 -1.89
N ALA A 94 11.05 -19.65 -3.09
CA ALA A 94 10.17 -19.21 -4.16
C ALA A 94 8.69 -19.30 -3.77
N ARG A 95 8.26 -20.39 -3.12
CA ARG A 95 6.88 -20.53 -2.61
C ARG A 95 6.57 -19.49 -1.53
N LYS A 96 7.50 -19.24 -0.60
CA LYS A 96 7.33 -18.21 0.44
C LYS A 96 7.26 -16.80 -0.14
N GLN A 97 8.03 -16.51 -1.19
CA GLN A 97 7.95 -15.25 -1.91
C GLN A 97 6.58 -15.08 -2.56
N LYS A 98 6.08 -16.12 -3.26
CA LYS A 98 4.75 -16.11 -3.89
C LYS A 98 3.60 -15.97 -2.89
N GLN A 99 3.71 -16.57 -1.71
CA GLN A 99 2.70 -16.43 -0.64
C GLN A 99 2.66 -15.02 -0.04
N ASN A 100 3.74 -14.24 -0.16
CA ASN A 100 3.85 -12.91 0.42
C ASN A 100 3.32 -11.80 -0.53
N CYS A 101 2.24 -12.07 -1.24
CA CYS A 101 1.56 -11.12 -2.11
C CYS A 101 0.37 -10.42 -1.40
N PRO A 102 0.00 -9.20 -1.83
CA PRO A 102 -1.24 -8.56 -1.39
C PRO A 102 -2.46 -9.28 -1.97
N ILE A 103 -3.63 -9.06 -1.36
CA ILE A 103 -4.88 -9.66 -1.82
C ILE A 103 -5.31 -8.96 -3.12
N PRO A 104 -5.72 -9.72 -4.16
CA PRO A 104 -6.29 -9.15 -5.38
C PRO A 104 -7.56 -8.36 -5.10
N GLN A 105 -7.71 -7.20 -5.75
CA GLN A 105 -8.84 -6.28 -5.56
C GLN A 105 -10.20 -6.94 -5.79
N TRP A 106 -10.32 -7.82 -6.79
CA TRP A 106 -11.60 -8.48 -7.09
C TRP A 106 -12.12 -9.34 -5.93
N ILE A 107 -11.25 -9.85 -5.05
CA ILE A 107 -11.66 -10.58 -3.85
C ILE A 107 -12.35 -9.65 -2.85
N TRP A 108 -11.91 -8.39 -2.77
CA TRP A 108 -12.58 -7.36 -1.95
C TRP A 108 -13.96 -7.00 -2.50
N MET A 109 -14.15 -7.12 -3.82
CA MET A 109 -15.42 -6.79 -4.48
C MET A 109 -16.46 -7.91 -4.38
N LYS A 110 -16.07 -9.13 -3.97
CA LYS A 110 -17.04 -10.23 -3.78
C LYS A 110 -17.94 -9.94 -2.59
N THR A 111 -19.26 -9.90 -2.82
CA THR A 111 -20.27 -9.79 -1.77
C THR A 111 -20.15 -10.96 -0.80
N SER A 112 -20.27 -10.69 0.52
CA SER A 112 -20.14 -11.67 1.62
C SER A 112 -18.71 -12.17 1.92
N ASN A 113 -17.66 -11.44 1.52
CA ASN A 113 -16.27 -11.74 1.94
C ASN A 113 -15.81 -10.87 3.13
N LYS A 114 -15.38 -11.51 4.21
CA LYS A 114 -14.79 -10.85 5.40
C LYS A 114 -13.29 -10.55 5.26
N ILE A 115 -12.62 -11.13 4.26
CA ILE A 115 -11.17 -11.04 4.09
C ILE A 115 -10.79 -9.68 3.50
N ARG A 116 -10.03 -8.86 4.24
CA ARG A 116 -9.56 -7.52 3.79
C ARG A 116 -8.06 -7.46 3.54
N TYR A 117 -7.27 -8.13 4.37
CA TYR A 117 -5.81 -8.16 4.24
C TYR A 117 -5.28 -9.59 4.38
N ASN A 118 -4.07 -9.84 3.88
CA ASN A 118 -3.42 -11.14 4.02
C ASN A 118 -2.82 -11.23 5.43
N SER A 119 -3.51 -11.90 6.35
CA SER A 119 -3.07 -12.09 7.74
C SER A 119 -1.75 -12.84 7.87
N ARG A 120 -1.38 -13.64 6.85
CA ARG A 120 -0.14 -14.41 6.81
C ARG A 120 0.99 -13.70 6.07
N ARG A 121 0.79 -12.44 5.66
CA ARG A 121 1.82 -11.61 5.04
C ARG A 121 2.98 -11.42 6.02
N ARG A 122 4.21 -11.57 5.53
CA ARG A 122 5.42 -11.53 6.36
C ARG A 122 6.37 -10.42 5.89
N HIS A 123 6.93 -9.67 6.83
CA HIS A 123 8.05 -8.78 6.55
C HIS A 123 9.38 -9.43 6.95
N TRP A 124 10.40 -9.35 6.09
CA TRP A 124 11.66 -10.08 6.26
C TRP A 124 12.51 -9.60 7.45
N ARG A 125 12.34 -8.34 7.88
CA ARG A 125 13.02 -7.82 9.08
C ARG A 125 12.37 -8.30 10.37
N ARG A 126 11.04 -8.47 10.40
CA ARG A 126 10.29 -8.78 11.64
C ARG A 126 10.24 -10.25 11.99
N THR A 127 9.96 -11.12 11.03
CA THR A 127 9.76 -12.57 11.28
C THR A 127 10.67 -13.35 10.36
N LYS A 128 11.42 -14.35 10.83
CA LYS A 128 12.33 -15.18 9.99
C LYS A 128 11.64 -16.44 9.47
N LEU A 129 12.24 -17.08 8.47
CA LEU A 129 11.65 -18.27 7.80
C LEU A 129 11.97 -19.61 8.49
N GLY A 130 12.96 -19.64 9.38
CA GLY A 130 13.39 -20.87 10.08
C GLY A 130 13.79 -21.97 9.10
N LEU A 131 14.86 -21.73 8.34
CA LEU A 131 15.42 -22.66 7.35
C LEU A 131 16.82 -23.07 7.74
#